data_AF-A0A958D2F7-F1
#
_entry.id   AF-A0A958D2F7-F1
#
_cell.length_a   1.000
_cell.length_b   1.000
_cell.length_c   1.000
_cell.angle_alpha   90.00
_cell.angle_beta   90.00
_cell.angle_gamma   90.00
#
_symmetry.space_group_name_H-M   'P 1'
#
loop_
_entity.id
_entity.type
_entity.pdbx_description
1 polymer ?
#
loop_
_entity_poly.entity_id
_entity_poly.type
_entity_poly.pdbx_seq_one_letter_code
_entity_poly.pdbx_strand_id
1 'polypeptide(L)'
;SGVASPTKETVGDVRKAWQQQPAQFEAIFNEIGAIAEQARRVIEQTGRLDQLGQLFDENQRLLAALGVSSPLLAKLIRAARQAGALGAKLSGGGRGGNIIALVEDTAAEEVRSALIQAGAKQVIVTQVGSLSN
;
A
#
# COMPACT_ATOMS: atom_id res chain seq x y z
N SER A 1 11.68 -2.79 -1.27
CA SER A 1 12.26 -2.72 -2.62
C SER A 1 13.79 -2.68 -2.63
N GLY A 2 14.45 -2.14 -1.59
CA GLY A 2 15.90 -1.91 -1.62
C GLY A 2 16.32 -0.66 -2.41
N VAL A 3 15.37 0.02 -3.05
CA VAL A 3 15.53 1.30 -3.74
C VAL A 3 15.20 2.42 -2.75
N ALA A 4 16.06 3.44 -2.65
CA ALA A 4 15.79 4.60 -1.80
C ALA A 4 14.57 5.38 -2.34
N SER A 5 13.72 5.87 -1.44
CA SER A 5 12.58 6.72 -1.79
C SER A 5 13.02 8.19 -1.80
N PRO A 6 13.01 8.88 -2.95
CA PRO A 6 13.31 10.31 -3.03
C PRO A 6 12.09 11.13 -2.59
N THR A 7 11.79 11.12 -1.29
CA THR A 7 10.52 11.62 -0.75
C THR A 7 10.25 13.08 -1.10
N LYS A 8 11.29 13.93 -1.04
CA LYS A 8 11.17 15.36 -1.34
C LYS A 8 10.80 15.59 -2.81
N GLU A 9 11.46 14.86 -3.69
CA GLU A 9 11.24 14.90 -5.14
C GLU A 9 9.85 14.38 -5.48
N THR A 10 9.44 13.24 -4.91
CA THR A 10 8.12 12.67 -5.15
C THR A 10 7.00 13.62 -4.71
N VAL A 11 7.10 14.21 -3.51
CA VAL A 11 6.11 15.20 -3.04
C VAL A 11 6.13 16.45 -3.92
N GLY A 12 7.31 16.92 -4.33
CA GLY A 12 7.46 18.06 -5.24
C GLY A 12 6.80 17.82 -6.60
N ASP A 13 6.94 16.62 -7.17
CA ASP A 13 6.34 16.25 -8.44
C ASP A 13 4.81 16.11 -8.34
N VAL A 14 4.30 15.54 -7.24
CA VAL A 14 2.85 15.51 -6.97
C VAL A 14 2.29 16.94 -6.90
N ARG A 15 2.98 17.84 -6.20
CA ARG A 15 2.58 19.26 -6.14
C ARG A 15 2.55 19.92 -7.50
N LYS A 16 3.57 19.71 -8.34
CA LYS A 16 3.61 20.26 -9.71
C LYS A 16 2.47 19.72 -10.56
N ALA A 17 2.20 18.42 -10.49
CA ALA A 17 1.11 17.79 -11.24
C ALA A 17 -0.27 18.29 -10.78
N TRP A 18 -0.46 18.45 -9.46
CA TRP A 18 -1.65 19.07 -8.90
C TRP A 18 -1.83 20.52 -9.39
N GLN A 19 -0.77 21.34 -9.42
CA GLN A 19 -0.85 22.71 -9.94
C GLN A 19 -1.28 22.78 -11.41
N GLN A 20 -0.99 21.74 -12.20
CA GLN A 20 -1.41 21.64 -13.60
C GLN A 20 -2.85 21.15 -13.75
N GLN A 21 -3.30 20.25 -12.87
CA GLN A 21 -4.64 19.63 -12.92
C GLN A 21 -5.30 19.60 -11.52
N PRO A 22 -5.63 20.77 -10.91
CA PRO A 22 -6.03 20.81 -9.52
C PRO A 22 -7.28 19.98 -9.23
N ALA A 23 -8.34 20.15 -10.03
CA ALA A 23 -9.62 19.46 -9.82
C ALA A 23 -9.47 17.91 -9.84
N GLN A 24 -8.63 17.38 -10.72
CA GLN A 24 -8.39 15.94 -10.80
C GLN A 24 -7.64 15.42 -9.57
N PHE A 25 -6.59 16.12 -9.15
CA PHE A 25 -5.79 15.71 -8.00
C PHE A 25 -6.54 15.88 -6.68
N GLU A 26 -7.33 16.95 -6.53
CA GLU A 26 -8.23 17.14 -5.38
C GLU A 26 -9.25 16.00 -5.29
N ALA A 27 -9.82 15.55 -6.41
CA ALA A 27 -10.72 14.39 -6.41
C ALA A 27 -10.01 13.13 -5.90
N ILE A 28 -8.79 12.86 -6.35
CA ILE A 28 -7.99 11.73 -5.87
C ILE A 28 -7.67 11.86 -4.37
N PHE A 29 -7.29 13.06 -3.90
CA PHE A 29 -7.01 13.29 -2.48
C PHE A 29 -8.25 13.07 -1.62
N ASN A 30 -9.41 13.54 -2.06
CA ASN A 30 -10.68 13.31 -1.39
C ASN A 30 -11.04 11.82 -1.33
N GLU A 31 -10.82 11.06 -2.42
CA GLU A 31 -11.03 9.61 -2.44
C GLU A 31 -10.08 8.88 -1.48
N ILE A 32 -8.79 9.23 -1.45
CA ILE A 32 -7.82 8.69 -0.49
C ILE A 32 -8.25 8.99 0.96
N GLY A 33 -8.72 10.21 1.23
CA GLY A 33 -9.26 10.60 2.53
C GLY A 33 -10.49 9.78 2.94
N ALA A 34 -11.43 9.58 2.01
CA ALA A 34 -12.60 8.75 2.23
C ALA A 34 -12.24 7.29 2.51
N ILE A 35 -11.23 6.74 1.81
CA ILE A 35 -10.71 5.39 2.07
C ILE A 35 -10.10 5.29 3.47
N ALA A 36 -9.36 6.30 3.93
CA ALA A 36 -8.79 6.32 5.27
C ALA A 36 -9.88 6.29 6.35
N GLU A 37 -10.93 7.10 6.18
CA GLU A 37 -12.09 7.12 7.09
C GLU A 37 -12.86 5.79 7.06
N GLN A 38 -13.00 5.15 5.89
CA GLN A 38 -13.59 3.82 5.78
C GLN A 38 -12.74 2.75 6.48
N ALA A 39 -11.43 2.77 6.27
CA ALA A 39 -10.49 1.83 6.89
C ALA A 39 -10.55 1.94 8.41
N ARG A 40 -10.60 3.18 8.94
CA ARG A 40 -10.81 3.42 10.37
C ARG A 40 -12.08 2.76 10.88
N ARG A 41 -13.22 2.98 10.22
CA ARG A 41 -14.50 2.36 10.61
C ARG A 41 -14.44 0.83 10.56
N VAL A 42 -13.82 0.25 9.52
CA VAL A 42 -13.65 -1.20 9.41
C VAL A 42 -12.88 -1.74 10.62
N ILE A 43 -11.76 -1.09 10.97
CA ILE A 43 -10.91 -1.47 12.11
C ILE A 43 -11.68 -1.34 13.43
N GLU A 44 -12.33 -0.21 13.69
CA GLU A 44 -12.98 0.09 14.97
C GLU A 44 -14.27 -0.72 15.19
N GLN A 45 -15.03 -1.01 14.13
CA GLN A 45 -16.40 -1.50 14.25
C GLN A 45 -16.57 -2.98 13.90
N THR A 46 -15.78 -3.49 12.95
CA THR A 46 -16.05 -4.83 12.37
C THR A 46 -14.86 -5.78 12.44
N GLY A 47 -13.63 -5.28 12.40
CA GLY A 47 -12.43 -6.10 12.27
C GLY A 47 -12.35 -6.93 10.97
N ARG A 48 -13.16 -6.60 9.96
CA ARG A 48 -13.24 -7.35 8.70
C ARG A 48 -12.02 -7.12 7.82
N LEU A 49 -11.00 -7.98 7.99
CA LEU A 49 -9.71 -7.86 7.32
C LEU A 49 -9.81 -7.95 5.79
N ASP A 50 -10.78 -8.69 5.26
CA ASP A 50 -11.08 -8.77 3.83
C ASP A 50 -11.49 -7.40 3.26
N GLN A 51 -12.35 -6.66 3.96
CA GLN A 51 -12.75 -5.31 3.58
C GLN A 51 -11.59 -4.33 3.70
N LEU A 52 -10.78 -4.43 4.76
CA LEU A 52 -9.59 -3.61 4.92
C LEU A 52 -8.57 -3.86 3.79
N GLY A 53 -8.43 -5.11 3.36
CA GLY A 53 -7.59 -5.50 2.23
C GLY A 53 -8.04 -4.86 0.91
N GLN A 54 -9.35 -4.82 0.64
CA GLN A 54 -9.90 -4.13 -0.54
C GLN A 54 -9.58 -2.63 -0.52
N LEU A 55 -9.64 -2.00 0.66
CA LEU A 55 -9.27 -0.59 0.82
C LEU A 55 -7.77 -0.34 0.59
N PHE A 56 -6.91 -1.32 0.88
CA PHE A 56 -5.48 -1.22 0.54
C PHE A 56 -5.28 -1.18 -0.98
N ASP A 57 -5.93 -2.08 -1.70
CA ASP A 57 -5.82 -2.18 -3.16
C ASP A 57 -6.38 -0.93 -3.85
N GLU A 58 -7.52 -0.42 -3.37
CA GLU A 58 -8.13 0.80 -3.92
C GLU A 58 -7.22 2.02 -3.69
N ASN A 59 -6.65 2.16 -2.49
CA ASN A 59 -5.69 3.22 -2.21
C ASN A 59 -4.44 3.08 -3.09
N GLN A 60 -3.97 1.85 -3.35
CA GLN A 60 -2.85 1.62 -4.26
C GLN A 60 -3.15 2.08 -5.70
N ARG A 61 -4.39 1.87 -6.19
CA ARG A 61 -4.83 2.36 -7.51
C ARG A 61 -4.70 3.88 -7.59
N LEU A 62 -5.15 4.58 -6.55
CA LEU A 62 -5.06 6.05 -6.46
C LEU A 62 -3.61 6.54 -6.33
N LEU A 63 -2.79 5.89 -5.51
CA LEU A 63 -1.37 6.21 -5.39
C LEU A 63 -0.60 5.99 -6.70
N ALA A 64 -0.99 4.98 -7.49
CA ALA A 64 -0.44 4.81 -8.83
C ALA A 64 -0.88 5.95 -9.77
N ALA A 65 -2.15 6.39 -9.69
CA ALA A 65 -2.67 7.52 -10.47
C ALA A 65 -1.98 8.86 -10.12
N LEU A 66 -1.56 9.04 -8.86
CA LEU A 66 -0.74 10.17 -8.42
C LEU A 66 0.72 10.12 -8.93
N GLY A 67 1.14 9.03 -9.60
CA GLY A 67 2.48 8.89 -10.14
C GLY A 67 3.55 8.55 -9.10
N VAL A 68 3.15 8.14 -7.88
CA VAL A 68 4.07 7.82 -6.78
C VAL A 68 4.41 6.33 -6.68
N SER A 69 3.88 5.48 -7.56
CA SER A 69 4.26 4.06 -7.64
C SER A 69 5.53 3.85 -8.48
N SER A 70 5.99 2.60 -8.59
CA SER A 70 7.07 2.20 -9.49
C SER A 70 6.89 0.76 -9.98
N PRO A 71 7.56 0.35 -11.08
CA PRO A 71 7.46 -1.03 -11.59
C PRO A 71 7.81 -2.09 -10.55
N LEU A 72 8.84 -1.83 -9.72
CA LEU A 72 9.24 -2.76 -8.66
C LEU A 72 8.19 -2.82 -7.55
N LEU A 73 7.61 -1.70 -7.12
CA LEU A 73 6.54 -1.72 -6.12
C LEU A 73 5.30 -2.44 -6.65
N ALA A 74 4.92 -2.18 -7.91
CA ALA A 74 3.80 -2.85 -8.56
C ALA A 74 4.02 -4.38 -8.68
N LYS A 75 5.25 -4.81 -9.00
CA LYS A 75 5.62 -6.23 -9.01
C LYS A 75 5.48 -6.87 -7.64
N LEU A 76 5.96 -6.21 -6.59
CA LEU A 76 5.88 -6.72 -5.21
C LEU A 76 4.43 -6.81 -4.72
N ILE A 77 3.61 -5.80 -5.01
CA ILE A 77 2.17 -5.78 -4.64
C ILE A 77 1.44 -6.93 -5.34
N ARG A 78 1.69 -7.11 -6.64
CA ARG A 78 1.11 -8.24 -7.40
C ARG A 78 1.53 -9.59 -6.83
N ALA A 79 2.81 -9.77 -6.51
CA ALA A 79 3.32 -11.00 -5.93
C ALA A 79 2.66 -11.31 -4.58
N ALA A 80 2.52 -10.30 -3.70
CA ALA A 80 1.81 -10.48 -2.43
C ALA A 80 0.36 -10.90 -2.64
N ARG A 81 -0.37 -10.25 -3.55
CA ARG A 81 -1.78 -10.57 -3.83
C ARG A 81 -1.95 -11.97 -4.43
N GLN A 82 -1.08 -12.37 -5.35
CA GLN A 82 -1.11 -13.71 -5.94
C GLN A 82 -0.78 -14.82 -4.92
N ALA A 83 0.01 -14.49 -3.89
CA ALA A 83 0.38 -15.40 -2.81
C ALA A 83 -0.64 -15.44 -1.64
N GLY A 84 -1.77 -14.74 -1.76
CA GLY A 84 -2.86 -14.81 -0.77
C GLY A 84 -2.92 -13.66 0.23
N ALA A 85 -2.16 -12.57 0.07
CA ALA A 85 -2.42 -11.36 0.85
C ALA A 85 -3.84 -10.84 0.59
N LEU A 86 -4.55 -10.37 1.61
CA LEU A 86 -5.91 -9.81 1.52
C LEU A 86 -5.94 -8.46 0.79
N GLY A 87 -4.85 -7.70 0.86
CA GLY A 87 -4.65 -6.42 0.18
C GLY A 87 -3.21 -5.96 0.30
N ALA A 88 -2.72 -5.16 -0.66
CA ALA A 88 -1.36 -4.65 -0.61
C ALA A 88 -1.22 -3.28 -1.27
N LYS A 89 -0.38 -2.42 -0.68
CA LYS A 89 -0.11 -1.07 -1.18
C LYS A 89 1.30 -0.60 -0.87
N LEU A 90 1.78 0.42 -1.56
CA LEU A 90 3.02 1.11 -1.16
C LEU A 90 2.85 1.77 0.21
N SER A 91 3.96 1.90 0.94
CA SER A 91 4.02 2.56 2.25
C SER A 91 5.16 3.56 2.28
N GLY A 92 4.85 4.81 2.65
CA GLY A 92 5.77 5.95 2.63
C GLY A 92 5.72 6.76 1.33
N GLY A 93 6.84 7.42 1.00
CA GLY A 93 6.92 8.42 -0.08
C GLY A 93 6.81 7.89 -1.52
N GLY A 94 6.82 6.58 -1.73
CA GLY A 94 6.68 5.99 -3.07
C GLY A 94 7.96 6.06 -3.93
N ARG A 95 7.86 5.60 -5.19
CA ARG A 95 8.96 5.50 -6.17
C ARG A 95 10.18 4.68 -5.71
N GLY A 96 10.00 3.88 -4.66
CA GLY A 96 11.05 3.16 -3.95
C GLY A 96 10.53 2.77 -2.57
N GLY A 97 11.41 2.39 -1.66
CA GLY A 97 11.04 2.09 -0.28
C GLY A 97 10.24 0.80 -0.14
N ASN A 98 9.11 0.86 0.55
CA ASN A 98 8.41 -0.30 1.08
C ASN A 98 7.00 -0.44 0.49
N ILE A 99 6.49 -1.66 0.57
CA ILE A 99 5.06 -1.94 0.49
C ILE A 99 4.60 -2.46 1.85
N ILE A 100 3.30 -2.47 2.08
CA ILE A 100 2.64 -3.20 3.15
C ILE A 100 1.64 -4.16 2.53
N ALA A 101 1.60 -5.39 3.03
CA ALA A 101 0.63 -6.41 2.64
C ALA A 101 -0.10 -6.86 3.91
N LEU A 102 -1.43 -6.85 3.86
CA LEU A 102 -2.29 -7.42 4.91
C LEU A 102 -2.48 -8.89 4.60
N VAL A 103 -2.19 -9.76 5.55
CA VAL A 103 -2.23 -11.22 5.38
C VAL A 103 -2.91 -11.88 6.58
N GLU A 104 -3.51 -13.04 6.36
CA GLU A 104 -3.81 -13.96 7.46
C GLU A 104 -2.54 -14.74 7.84
N ASP A 105 -2.47 -15.21 9.08
CA ASP A 105 -1.30 -15.94 9.59
C ASP A 105 -0.98 -17.18 8.74
N THR A 106 -2.01 -17.86 8.23
CA THR A 106 -1.89 -19.03 7.36
C THR A 106 -1.22 -18.74 6.01
N ALA A 107 -1.28 -17.49 5.53
CA ALA A 107 -0.69 -17.06 4.26
C ALA A 107 0.65 -16.34 4.42
N ALA A 108 1.08 -16.05 5.66
CA ALA A 108 2.24 -15.19 5.93
C ALA A 108 3.55 -15.69 5.29
N GLU A 109 3.85 -16.99 5.41
CA GLU A 109 5.08 -17.58 4.85
C GLU A 109 5.06 -17.66 3.32
N GLU A 110 3.90 -17.94 2.72
CA GLU A 110 3.74 -17.97 1.26
C GLU A 110 3.94 -16.56 0.69
N VAL A 111 3.29 -15.56 1.28
CA VAL A 111 3.46 -14.15 0.89
C VAL A 111 4.89 -13.68 1.08
N ARG A 112 5.53 -14.05 2.19
CA ARG A 112 6.94 -13.74 2.44
C ARG A 112 7.84 -14.31 1.35
N SER A 113 7.65 -15.58 1.00
CA SER A 113 8.43 -16.27 -0.03
C SER A 113 8.23 -15.64 -1.40
N ALA A 114 6.99 -15.35 -1.78
CA ALA A 114 6.65 -14.68 -3.03
C ALA A 114 7.28 -13.29 -3.15
N LEU A 115 7.30 -12.51 -2.06
CA LEU A 115 7.94 -11.19 -2.03
C LEU A 115 9.45 -11.28 -2.25
N ILE A 116 10.13 -12.23 -1.60
CA ILE A 116 11.57 -12.44 -1.78
C ILE A 116 11.86 -12.81 -3.23
N GLN A 117 11.13 -13.79 -3.80
CA GLN A 117 11.26 -14.21 -5.20
C GLN A 117 10.96 -13.07 -6.19
N ALA A 118 10.02 -12.19 -5.85
CA ALA A 118 9.70 -11.02 -6.66
C ALA A 118 10.77 -9.92 -6.60
N GLY A 119 11.75 -10.01 -5.71
CA GLY A 119 12.88 -9.10 -5.59
C GLY A 119 12.82 -8.17 -4.37
N ALA A 120 12.07 -8.53 -3.32
CA ALA A 120 12.13 -7.80 -2.07
C ALA A 120 13.51 -7.99 -1.41
N LYS A 121 14.21 -6.88 -1.15
CA LYS A 121 15.50 -6.90 -0.43
C LYS A 121 15.38 -7.50 0.98
N GLN A 122 14.27 -7.27 1.65
CA GLN A 122 13.97 -7.76 2.99
C GLN A 122 12.46 -7.84 3.16
N VAL A 123 11.99 -8.79 3.96
CA VAL A 123 10.60 -8.92 4.39
C VAL A 123 10.58 -9.03 5.91
N ILE A 124 9.71 -8.24 6.55
CA ILE A 124 9.43 -8.30 7.99
C ILE A 124 7.98 -8.74 8.13
N VAL A 125 7.75 -9.84 8.85
CA VAL A 125 6.42 -10.28 9.26
C VAL A 125 6.18 -9.74 10.66
N THR A 126 5.07 -9.05 10.85
CA THR A 126 4.71 -8.43 12.13
C THR A 126 3.20 -8.38 12.29
N GLN A 127 2.75 -8.24 13.53
CA GLN A 127 1.34 -8.12 13.90
C GLN A 127 1.10 -6.74 14.53
N VAL A 128 -0.07 -6.16 14.28
CA VAL A 128 -0.50 -4.88 14.86
C VAL A 128 -1.66 -5.15 15.81
N GLY A 129 -1.52 -4.74 17.06
CA GLY A 129 -2.47 -5.04 18.15
C GLY A 129 -1.78 -5.73 19.32
N SER A 130 -2.50 -5.95 20.42
CA SER A 130 -1.99 -6.74 21.56
C SER A 130 -2.17 -8.22 21.30
N LEU A 131 -1.17 -9.03 21.67
CA LEU A 131 -1.38 -10.43 22.00
C LEU A 131 -2.37 -10.45 23.17
N SER A 132 -3.63 -10.79 22.91
CA SER A 132 -4.55 -11.17 23.97
C SER A 132 -3.99 -12.45 24.58
N ASN A 133 -3.45 -12.37 25.79
CA ASN A 133 -3.26 -13.53 26.66
C ASN A 133 -4.63 -14.08 27.07
#